data_AF-A0A7C8J083-F1
#
_entry.id   AF-A0A7C8J083-F1
#
_cell.length_a   1.000
_cell.length_b   1.000
_cell.length_c   1.000
_cell.angle_alpha   90.00
_cell.angle_beta   90.00
_cell.angle_gamma   90.00
#
_symmetry.space_group_name_H-M   'P 1'
#
loop_
_entity.id
_entity.type
_entity.pdbx_description
1 polymer ?
#
loop_
_entity_poly.entity_id
_entity_poly.type
_entity_poly.pdbx_seq_one_letter_code
_entity_poly.pdbx_strand_id
1 'polypeptide(L)'
;MASNRPNAADPKVAAPNAITQDGAKEKEDDMFVLISRRNPWKDGKLVSSLENPPTTSTKSADTGSNTKDKDGWETIPLFGSNPKPRLETELRNHAGRIFYRICEHFDTGVTDGDFSRPRLVRYTYTYSLSQESGDHFLRAFFKAVDLQISGDEDISFEDIRLKFFDFGDYLFNHFYLPVKASTKKTPQPSLALHSAVQEAQGRGRQQDVGTGPRLSILRRDCLIRDLHRCIISRRFDLAEAMKRRLDPGGSRDDEGNLIANDPFEPAQLEVAHILPHSLTRMNQGDELNVSKESTLSILDMFDVGVAELIQGPEIDRPRNALTLTHDFHQWFSDFQVYFEPVPDSDHTYTIRTHVAEEYFFRRPALPITCELYLTPERKIEPPSSRLLAIHCAISRILYLSGAGEYIDKIYRDMEEHGVQANGSTPLGHFVSLAISEQSSSACA
;
A
#
# COMPACT_ATOMS: atom_id res chain seq x y z
N MET A 1 -56.49 -14.00 53.21
CA MET A 1 -56.50 -14.84 51.99
C MET A 1 -55.21 -14.56 51.23
N ALA A 2 -54.26 -15.48 51.35
CA ALA A 2 -53.00 -15.47 50.62
C ALA A 2 -53.24 -16.05 49.21
N SER A 3 -52.61 -15.46 48.19
CA SER A 3 -52.53 -16.05 46.85
C SER A 3 -51.12 -16.59 46.66
N ASN A 4 -51.04 -17.92 46.60
CA ASN A 4 -49.84 -18.71 46.32
C ASN A 4 -49.49 -18.65 44.83
N ARG A 5 -48.22 -18.39 44.50
CA ARG A 5 -47.56 -18.98 43.34
C ARG A 5 -46.18 -19.53 43.77
N PRO A 6 -45.73 -20.66 43.19
CA PRO A 6 -44.76 -21.54 43.83
C PRO A 6 -43.30 -21.21 43.44
N ASN A 7 -42.41 -21.56 44.38
CA ASN A 7 -40.96 -21.61 44.23
C ASN A 7 -40.53 -22.47 43.03
N ALA A 8 -39.69 -21.90 42.16
CA ALA A 8 -38.83 -22.65 41.25
C ALA A 8 -37.38 -22.19 41.48
N ALA A 9 -36.49 -23.16 41.61
CA ALA A 9 -35.12 -23.03 42.06
C ALA A 9 -34.21 -22.26 41.07
N ASP A 10 -33.29 -21.47 41.61
CA ASP A 10 -32.20 -20.83 40.89
C ASP A 10 -31.27 -21.87 40.24
N PRO A 11 -31.04 -21.82 38.93
CA PRO A 11 -29.87 -22.47 38.34
C PRO A 11 -28.66 -21.54 38.54
N LYS A 12 -27.66 -22.00 39.31
CA LYS A 12 -26.32 -21.42 39.35
C LYS A 12 -25.78 -21.31 37.92
N VAL A 13 -25.75 -20.11 37.36
CA VAL A 13 -24.98 -19.80 36.16
C VAL A 13 -23.50 -19.80 36.56
N ALA A 14 -22.77 -20.81 36.10
CA ALA A 14 -21.32 -20.81 36.16
C ALA A 14 -20.78 -19.65 35.31
N ALA A 15 -19.98 -18.78 35.92
CA ALA A 15 -19.26 -17.75 35.20
C ALA A 15 -18.33 -18.40 34.15
N PRO A 16 -18.35 -17.97 32.87
CA PRO A 16 -17.31 -18.40 31.95
C PRO A 16 -15.98 -17.78 32.40
N ASN A 17 -14.98 -18.65 32.55
CA ASN A 17 -13.60 -18.28 32.86
C ASN A 17 -13.12 -17.15 31.92
N ALA A 18 -12.63 -16.07 32.51
CA ALA A 18 -11.92 -15.04 31.80
C ALA A 18 -10.65 -15.66 31.18
N ILE A 19 -10.69 -15.92 29.88
CA ILE A 19 -9.48 -16.18 29.09
C ILE A 19 -8.83 -14.81 28.88
N THR A 20 -7.66 -14.64 29.47
CA THR A 20 -6.78 -13.49 29.29
C THR A 20 -6.50 -13.25 27.80
N GLN A 21 -6.98 -12.12 27.28
CA GLN A 21 -6.77 -11.67 25.89
C GLN A 21 -5.32 -11.25 25.57
N ASP A 22 -4.39 -11.32 26.53
CA ASP A 22 -2.99 -10.93 26.34
C ASP A 22 -2.19 -11.94 25.47
N GLY A 23 -2.63 -13.19 25.33
CA GLY A 23 -1.91 -14.22 24.58
C GLY A 23 -2.18 -14.28 23.07
N ALA A 24 -3.18 -13.55 22.56
CA ALA A 24 -3.57 -13.57 21.15
C ALA A 24 -2.82 -12.52 20.30
N LYS A 25 -2.56 -11.34 20.88
CA LYS A 25 -1.84 -10.24 20.20
C LYS A 25 -0.34 -10.52 20.03
N GLU A 26 0.30 -11.15 21.01
CA GLU A 26 1.74 -11.51 20.89
C GLU A 26 1.99 -12.55 19.79
N LYS A 27 1.00 -13.40 19.46
CA LYS A 27 1.11 -14.38 18.35
C LYS A 27 0.87 -13.78 16.97
N GLU A 28 0.08 -12.72 16.85
CA GLU A 28 -0.10 -12.00 15.57
C GLU A 28 1.17 -11.22 15.20
N ASP A 29 1.78 -10.52 16.14
CA ASP A 29 3.00 -9.74 15.89
C ASP A 29 4.22 -10.63 15.56
N ASP A 30 4.37 -11.79 16.20
CA ASP A 30 5.45 -12.75 15.90
C ASP A 30 5.25 -13.48 14.56
N MET A 31 4.00 -13.68 14.11
CA MET A 31 3.67 -14.30 12.83
C MET A 31 3.99 -13.39 11.64
N PHE A 32 3.84 -12.06 11.78
CA PHE A 32 4.19 -11.10 10.73
C PHE A 32 5.69 -10.83 10.61
N VAL A 33 6.46 -11.00 11.69
CA VAL A 33 7.93 -10.99 11.64
C VAL A 33 8.46 -12.23 10.89
N LEU A 34 7.77 -13.37 10.97
CA LEU A 34 8.11 -14.58 10.22
C LEU A 34 7.87 -14.45 8.71
N ILE A 35 6.85 -13.69 8.29
CA ILE A 35 6.56 -13.41 6.85
C ILE A 35 7.70 -12.63 6.20
N SER A 36 8.41 -11.81 6.97
CA SER A 36 9.57 -11.03 6.49
C SER A 36 10.90 -11.79 6.54
N ARG A 37 10.95 -13.00 7.12
CA ARG A 37 12.19 -13.75 7.39
C ARG A 37 12.35 -15.05 6.61
N ARG A 38 11.35 -15.47 5.83
CA ARG A 38 11.43 -16.71 5.06
C ARG A 38 11.60 -16.38 3.59
N ASN A 39 12.86 -16.29 3.18
CA ASN A 39 13.24 -16.67 1.82
C ASN A 39 13.16 -18.22 1.76
N PRO A 40 12.21 -18.82 1.01
CA PRO A 40 12.09 -20.28 0.94
C PRO A 40 13.17 -20.94 0.06
N TRP A 41 14.12 -20.14 -0.43
CA TRP A 41 15.16 -20.56 -1.36
C TRP A 41 16.53 -20.55 -0.66
N LYS A 42 17.21 -21.69 -0.71
CA LYS A 42 18.64 -21.79 -0.42
C LYS A 42 19.27 -22.60 -1.55
N ASP A 43 20.20 -21.99 -2.29
CA ASP A 43 20.94 -22.64 -3.38
C ASP A 43 20.02 -23.32 -4.44
N GLY A 44 18.89 -22.70 -4.80
CA GLY A 44 17.97 -23.22 -5.82
C GLY A 44 17.19 -24.49 -5.44
N LYS A 45 17.13 -24.87 -4.16
CA LYS A 45 16.28 -25.97 -3.67
C LYS A 45 15.52 -25.62 -2.38
N LEU A 46 14.34 -26.22 -2.23
CA LEU A 46 13.49 -26.11 -1.04
C LEU A 46 14.15 -26.82 0.15
N VAL A 47 14.44 -26.10 1.24
CA VAL A 47 14.97 -26.71 2.48
C VAL A 47 13.81 -27.27 3.30
N SER A 48 13.70 -28.60 3.40
CA SER A 48 12.80 -29.27 4.33
C SER A 48 13.33 -29.12 5.76
N SER A 49 12.43 -28.82 6.69
CA SER A 49 12.78 -28.55 8.09
C SER A 49 13.06 -29.85 8.84
N LEU A 50 14.32 -30.31 8.87
CA LEU A 50 14.82 -31.29 9.84
C LEU A 50 16.35 -31.36 9.75
N GLU A 51 17.05 -30.56 10.57
CA GLU A 51 18.37 -30.92 11.11
C GLU A 51 18.79 -29.92 12.20
N ASN A 52 19.14 -30.43 13.38
CA ASN A 52 19.59 -29.67 14.55
C ASN A 52 21.07 -29.26 14.43
N PRO A 53 21.54 -28.19 15.10
CA PRO A 53 22.87 -27.63 14.89
C PRO A 53 23.94 -28.30 15.78
N PRO A 54 25.23 -28.27 15.38
CA PRO A 54 26.33 -28.35 16.32
C PRO A 54 27.05 -27.01 16.54
N THR A 55 27.77 -27.00 17.64
CA THR A 55 28.29 -25.92 18.49
C THR A 55 29.63 -25.28 18.08
N THR A 56 29.74 -23.97 18.39
CA THR A 56 30.90 -23.18 18.89
C THR A 56 32.20 -22.97 18.09
N SER A 57 32.43 -21.66 17.80
CA SER A 57 33.65 -20.83 17.93
C SER A 57 34.82 -20.95 16.94
N THR A 58 35.20 -19.85 16.27
CA THR A 58 36.34 -18.95 16.64
C THR A 58 36.53 -17.81 15.60
N LYS A 59 37.12 -16.69 16.04
CA LYS A 59 37.37 -15.42 15.33
C LYS A 59 38.51 -15.51 14.29
N SER A 60 38.43 -14.73 13.21
CA SER A 60 39.61 -14.15 12.51
C SER A 60 39.23 -12.97 11.60
N ALA A 61 40.17 -12.06 11.43
CA ALA A 61 40.14 -10.72 10.85
C ALA A 61 39.96 -10.61 9.32
N ASP A 62 39.35 -9.48 8.93
CA ASP A 62 39.71 -8.51 7.88
C ASP A 62 40.21 -9.00 6.50
N THR A 63 39.45 -8.69 5.45
CA THR A 63 39.93 -8.15 4.16
C THR A 63 38.74 -7.86 3.24
N GLY A 64 38.77 -6.70 2.57
CA GLY A 64 37.71 -6.26 1.66
C GLY A 64 37.40 -7.26 0.55
N SER A 65 36.11 -7.45 0.27
CA SER A 65 35.63 -8.23 -0.86
C SER A 65 34.25 -7.74 -1.26
N ASN A 66 34.09 -7.40 -2.54
CA ASN A 66 32.79 -7.37 -3.21
C ASN A 66 32.01 -8.63 -2.82
N THR A 67 30.86 -8.46 -2.19
CA THR A 67 29.94 -9.55 -1.88
C THR A 67 29.18 -9.91 -3.16
N LYS A 68 29.61 -11.00 -3.79
CA LYS A 68 28.77 -11.76 -4.72
C LYS A 68 27.74 -12.53 -3.90
N ASP A 69 26.47 -12.24 -4.10
CA ASP A 69 25.38 -13.04 -3.53
C ASP A 69 25.25 -14.37 -4.27
N LYS A 70 24.85 -15.41 -3.53
CA LYS A 70 24.78 -16.81 -4.00
C LYS A 70 23.58 -17.13 -4.91
N ASP A 71 22.78 -16.13 -5.26
CA ASP A 71 21.58 -16.29 -6.09
C ASP A 71 21.71 -15.65 -7.48
N GLY A 72 22.91 -15.22 -7.90
CA GLY A 72 23.17 -14.74 -9.27
C GLY A 72 22.54 -13.39 -9.63
N TRP A 73 21.75 -12.79 -8.75
CA TRP A 73 21.26 -11.42 -8.87
C TRP A 73 22.25 -10.47 -8.18
N GLU A 74 23.11 -9.83 -8.95
CA GLU A 74 23.78 -8.62 -8.47
C GLU A 74 22.70 -7.56 -8.21
N THR A 75 22.62 -7.07 -6.97
CA THR A 75 21.85 -5.89 -6.58
C THR A 75 22.09 -4.82 -7.64
N ILE A 76 21.08 -4.48 -8.44
CA ILE A 76 21.24 -3.48 -9.50
C ILE A 76 21.43 -2.14 -8.80
N PRO A 77 22.64 -1.55 -8.77
CA PRO A 77 22.82 -0.27 -8.10
C PRO A 77 22.21 0.77 -9.05
N LEU A 78 21.00 1.23 -8.75
CA LEU A 78 20.42 2.40 -9.41
C LEU A 78 20.98 3.70 -8.85
N PHE A 79 21.67 3.66 -7.71
CA PHE A 79 22.41 4.79 -7.14
C PHE A 79 23.81 4.91 -7.76
N GLY A 80 23.86 5.19 -9.06
CA GLY A 80 24.98 5.92 -9.65
C GLY A 80 24.69 7.41 -9.47
N SER A 81 25.62 8.15 -8.86
CA SER A 81 25.54 9.59 -8.56
C SER A 81 25.53 10.53 -9.78
N ASN A 82 25.02 10.05 -10.93
CA ASN A 82 24.74 10.84 -12.11
C ASN A 82 23.41 10.37 -12.74
N PRO A 83 22.44 11.26 -12.98
CA PRO A 83 21.22 10.90 -13.70
C PRO A 83 21.62 10.32 -15.07
N LYS A 84 21.20 9.08 -15.35
CA LYS A 84 21.42 8.50 -16.69
C LYS A 84 20.71 9.41 -17.69
N PRO A 85 21.35 9.75 -18.81
CA PRO A 85 20.73 10.62 -19.79
C PRO A 85 19.42 10.01 -20.30
N ARG A 86 18.42 10.87 -20.54
CA ARG A 86 17.14 10.48 -21.13
C ARG A 86 17.37 9.69 -22.41
N LEU A 87 16.51 8.71 -22.68
CA LEU A 87 16.53 8.03 -23.96
C LEU A 87 16.18 9.02 -25.07
N GLU A 88 16.89 8.92 -26.19
CA GLU A 88 16.51 9.64 -27.40
C GLU A 88 15.11 9.19 -27.84
N THR A 89 14.32 10.11 -28.39
CA THR A 89 12.91 9.87 -28.73
C THR A 89 12.74 8.67 -29.66
N GLU A 90 13.61 8.50 -30.65
CA GLU A 90 13.56 7.37 -31.59
C GLU A 90 13.80 6.03 -30.88
N LEU A 91 14.82 5.97 -30.03
CA LEU A 91 15.13 4.78 -29.23
C LEU A 91 14.00 4.44 -28.24
N ARG A 92 13.42 5.45 -27.57
CA ARG A 92 12.26 5.25 -26.69
C ARG A 92 11.06 4.67 -27.44
N ASN A 93 10.75 5.23 -28.60
CA ASN A 93 9.63 4.75 -29.42
C ASN A 93 9.87 3.32 -29.91
N HIS A 94 11.09 3.00 -30.29
CA HIS A 94 11.50 1.64 -30.67
C HIS A 94 11.35 0.65 -29.51
N ALA A 95 11.96 0.95 -28.38
CA ALA A 95 11.89 0.13 -27.17
C ALA A 95 10.44 -0.05 -26.68
N GLY A 96 9.63 1.01 -26.72
CA GLY A 96 8.21 0.96 -26.38
C GLY A 96 7.40 0.04 -27.29
N ARG A 97 7.64 0.04 -28.61
CA ARG A 97 6.97 -0.89 -29.54
C ARG A 97 7.33 -2.34 -29.25
N ILE A 98 8.61 -2.62 -29.04
CA ILE A 98 9.07 -3.96 -28.68
C ILE A 98 8.44 -4.42 -27.36
N PHE A 99 8.46 -3.56 -26.34
CA PHE A 99 7.85 -3.81 -25.04
C PHE A 99 6.36 -4.19 -25.18
N TYR A 100 5.57 -3.38 -25.88
CA TYR A 100 4.14 -3.66 -26.06
C TYR A 100 3.89 -4.96 -26.83
N ARG A 101 4.71 -5.26 -27.86
CA ARG A 101 4.63 -6.54 -28.59
C ARG A 101 4.88 -7.74 -27.67
N ILE A 102 5.84 -7.64 -26.74
CA ILE A 102 6.10 -8.69 -25.74
C ILE A 102 4.93 -8.83 -24.77
N CYS A 103 4.43 -7.73 -24.23
CA CYS A 103 3.28 -7.77 -23.33
C CYS A 103 2.04 -8.36 -24.00
N GLU A 104 1.74 -7.97 -25.25
CA GLU A 104 0.61 -8.49 -26.01
C GLU A 104 0.73 -10.00 -26.29
N HIS A 105 1.94 -10.46 -26.61
CA HIS A 105 2.19 -11.89 -26.82
C HIS A 105 1.92 -12.73 -25.56
N PHE A 106 2.30 -12.24 -24.38
CA PHE A 106 2.10 -12.98 -23.12
C PHE A 106 0.73 -12.74 -22.47
N ASP A 107 -0.03 -11.71 -22.85
CA ASP A 107 -1.38 -11.42 -22.34
C ASP A 107 -2.45 -12.28 -23.03
N THR A 108 -2.26 -13.60 -23.03
CA THR A 108 -3.19 -14.57 -23.62
C THR A 108 -3.78 -15.49 -22.55
N GLY A 109 -5.08 -15.76 -22.62
CA GLY A 109 -5.72 -16.84 -21.85
C GLY A 109 -6.19 -16.51 -20.43
N VAL A 110 -6.03 -15.26 -19.96
CA VAL A 110 -6.58 -14.80 -18.67
C VAL A 110 -7.89 -14.06 -18.92
N THR A 111 -8.97 -14.46 -18.25
CA THR A 111 -10.27 -13.79 -18.34
C THR A 111 -10.21 -12.39 -17.77
N ASP A 112 -11.10 -11.51 -18.25
CA ASP A 112 -11.16 -10.16 -17.72
C ASP A 112 -11.56 -10.17 -16.23
N GLY A 113 -10.79 -9.46 -15.40
CA GLY A 113 -10.91 -9.45 -13.94
C GLY A 113 -9.90 -10.32 -13.19
N ASP A 114 -9.35 -11.37 -13.81
CA ASP A 114 -8.32 -12.20 -13.17
C ASP A 114 -6.95 -11.52 -13.18
N PHE A 115 -6.11 -11.88 -12.21
CA PHE A 115 -4.77 -11.30 -12.11
C PHE A 115 -3.88 -11.73 -13.29
N SER A 116 -3.51 -10.74 -14.12
CA SER A 116 -2.61 -10.90 -15.25
C SER A 116 -1.29 -10.15 -14.99
N ARG A 117 -0.20 -10.92 -14.83
CA ARG A 117 1.18 -10.39 -14.76
C ARG A 117 1.55 -9.59 -16.01
N PRO A 118 1.25 -10.04 -17.26
CA PRO A 118 1.48 -9.23 -18.44
C PRO A 118 0.81 -7.85 -18.38
N ARG A 119 -0.46 -7.78 -17.91
CA ARG A 119 -1.17 -6.51 -17.73
C ARG A 119 -0.53 -5.67 -16.63
N LEU A 120 -0.13 -6.26 -15.50
CA LEU A 120 0.57 -5.55 -14.42
C LEU A 120 1.84 -4.85 -14.96
N VAL A 121 2.69 -5.60 -15.68
CA VAL A 121 3.92 -5.10 -16.30
C VAL A 121 3.59 -3.98 -17.31
N ARG A 122 2.65 -4.25 -18.23
CA ARG A 122 2.22 -3.29 -19.26
C ARG A 122 1.72 -1.98 -18.66
N TYR A 123 0.85 -2.05 -17.66
CA TYR A 123 0.23 -0.88 -17.08
C TYR A 123 1.19 -0.11 -16.16
N THR A 124 2.17 -0.78 -15.54
CA THR A 124 3.24 -0.10 -14.80
C THR A 124 4.00 0.89 -15.71
N TYR A 125 4.34 0.48 -16.94
CA TYR A 125 4.92 1.39 -17.94
C TYR A 125 3.92 2.43 -18.45
N THR A 126 2.70 2.00 -18.77
CA THR A 126 1.69 2.87 -19.39
C THR A 126 1.28 4.03 -18.48
N TYR A 127 1.33 3.85 -17.16
CA TYR A 127 1.00 4.88 -16.17
C TYR A 127 2.24 5.52 -15.52
N SER A 128 3.43 5.39 -16.12
CA SER A 128 4.56 6.25 -15.76
C SER A 128 4.21 7.72 -16.01
N LEU A 129 4.40 8.59 -15.01
CA LEU A 129 3.92 9.98 -15.04
C LEU A 129 4.81 10.92 -15.85
N SER A 130 6.06 10.54 -16.08
CA SER A 130 7.02 11.30 -16.85
C SER A 130 7.75 10.43 -17.88
N GLN A 131 8.27 11.06 -18.94
CA GLN A 131 9.12 10.37 -19.92
C GLN A 131 10.36 9.74 -19.26
N GLU A 132 10.91 10.41 -18.25
CA GLU A 132 12.10 9.96 -17.54
C GLU A 132 11.82 8.70 -16.70
N SER A 133 10.68 8.66 -16.03
CA SER A 133 10.19 7.49 -15.31
C SER A 133 9.90 6.32 -16.25
N GLY A 134 9.31 6.60 -17.41
CA GLY A 134 9.12 5.59 -18.48
C GLY A 134 10.45 5.05 -19.01
N ASP A 135 11.46 5.90 -19.16
CA ASP A 135 12.81 5.48 -19.57
C ASP A 135 13.47 4.58 -18.49
N HIS A 136 13.29 4.90 -17.21
CA HIS A 136 13.73 4.03 -16.10
C HIS A 136 13.06 2.66 -16.17
N PHE A 137 11.74 2.62 -16.38
CA PHE A 137 11.01 1.38 -16.54
C PHE A 137 11.56 0.57 -17.73
N LEU A 138 11.69 1.16 -18.92
CA LEU A 138 12.18 0.45 -20.11
C LEU A 138 13.58 -0.10 -19.89
N ARG A 139 14.49 0.70 -19.34
CA ARG A 139 15.86 0.24 -19.03
C ARG A 139 15.86 -0.93 -18.05
N ALA A 140 15.02 -0.88 -17.02
CA ALA A 140 14.89 -1.97 -16.05
C ALA A 140 14.31 -3.23 -16.69
N PHE A 141 13.23 -3.09 -17.47
CA PHE A 141 12.58 -4.19 -18.18
C PHE A 141 13.54 -4.90 -19.14
N PHE A 142 14.16 -4.16 -20.08
CA PHE A 142 15.06 -4.74 -21.08
C PHE A 142 16.27 -5.42 -20.43
N LYS A 143 16.80 -4.85 -19.34
CA LYS A 143 17.85 -5.49 -18.55
C LYS A 143 17.36 -6.78 -17.88
N ALA A 144 16.15 -6.79 -17.31
CA ALA A 144 15.59 -7.95 -16.63
C ALA A 144 15.31 -9.12 -17.59
N VAL A 145 14.82 -8.83 -18.79
CA VAL A 145 14.58 -9.86 -19.83
C VAL A 145 15.81 -10.19 -20.68
N ASP A 146 16.95 -9.58 -20.39
CA ASP A 146 18.23 -9.80 -21.08
C ASP A 146 18.18 -9.49 -22.58
N LEU A 147 17.50 -8.39 -22.92
CA LEU A 147 17.42 -7.87 -24.27
C LEU A 147 18.15 -6.53 -24.37
N GLN A 148 18.78 -6.26 -25.52
CA GLN A 148 19.34 -4.95 -25.80
C GLN A 148 18.21 -3.97 -26.13
N ILE A 149 18.15 -2.84 -25.42
CA ILE A 149 17.13 -1.81 -25.62
C ILE A 149 17.17 -1.18 -27.03
N SER A 150 18.35 -1.17 -27.65
CA SER A 150 18.59 -0.70 -29.02
C SER A 150 18.62 -1.83 -30.06
N GLY A 151 18.44 -3.08 -29.62
CA GLY A 151 18.49 -4.24 -30.50
C GLY A 151 17.29 -4.26 -31.46
N ASP A 152 17.53 -4.74 -32.67
CA ASP A 152 16.48 -5.07 -33.65
C ASP A 152 16.49 -6.58 -33.97
N GLU A 153 17.03 -7.37 -33.05
CA GLU A 153 17.15 -8.81 -33.18
C GLU A 153 15.77 -9.48 -33.05
N ASP A 154 15.57 -10.58 -33.77
CA ASP A 154 14.36 -11.38 -33.65
C ASP A 154 14.23 -11.92 -32.22
N ILE A 155 13.09 -11.62 -31.60
CA ILE A 155 12.84 -11.98 -30.20
C ILE A 155 12.30 -13.40 -30.15
N SER A 156 13.06 -14.30 -29.53
CA SER A 156 12.56 -15.61 -29.12
C SER A 156 11.72 -15.45 -27.85
N PHE A 157 10.39 -15.54 -28.00
CA PHE A 157 9.47 -15.41 -26.85
C PHE A 157 9.65 -16.53 -25.82
N GLU A 158 10.01 -17.74 -26.25
CA GLU A 158 10.29 -18.85 -25.34
C GLU A 158 11.50 -18.55 -24.43
N ASP A 159 12.56 -17.94 -24.97
CA ASP A 159 13.79 -17.68 -24.22
C ASP A 159 13.59 -16.57 -23.17
N ILE A 160 12.70 -15.61 -23.42
CA ILE A 160 12.43 -14.50 -22.49
C ILE A 160 11.26 -14.76 -21.55
N ARG A 161 10.47 -15.83 -21.77
CA ARG A 161 9.23 -16.10 -21.05
C ARG A 161 9.43 -16.10 -19.54
N LEU A 162 10.36 -16.89 -19.03
CA LEU A 162 10.63 -16.99 -17.59
C LEU A 162 11.02 -15.62 -17.00
N LYS A 163 11.99 -14.94 -17.62
CA LYS A 163 12.47 -13.63 -17.16
C LYS A 163 11.38 -12.56 -17.17
N PHE A 164 10.46 -12.61 -18.14
CA PHE A 164 9.31 -11.70 -18.21
C PHE A 164 8.38 -11.89 -17.01
N PHE A 165 8.02 -13.14 -16.70
CA PHE A 165 7.15 -13.43 -15.57
C PHE A 165 7.84 -13.16 -14.22
N ASP A 166 9.14 -13.45 -14.11
CA ASP A 166 9.95 -13.09 -12.94
C ASP A 166 9.96 -11.57 -12.70
N PHE A 167 10.07 -10.76 -13.76
CA PHE A 167 9.98 -9.30 -13.64
C PHE A 167 8.58 -8.86 -13.17
N GLY A 168 7.52 -9.50 -13.64
CA GLY A 168 6.16 -9.26 -13.15
C GLY A 168 5.98 -9.62 -11.67
N ASP A 169 6.51 -10.77 -11.25
CA ASP A 169 6.50 -11.21 -9.85
C ASP A 169 7.35 -10.29 -8.97
N TYR A 170 8.48 -9.78 -9.48
CA TYR A 170 9.29 -8.78 -8.79
C TYR A 170 8.48 -7.50 -8.50
N LEU A 171 7.81 -6.95 -9.52
CA LEU A 171 6.95 -5.77 -9.35
C LEU A 171 5.81 -6.05 -8.35
N PHE A 172 5.14 -7.19 -8.48
CA PHE A 172 4.03 -7.57 -7.62
C PHE A 172 4.47 -7.69 -6.16
N ASN A 173 5.51 -8.48 -5.88
CA ASN A 173 5.94 -8.81 -4.51
C ASN A 173 6.65 -7.65 -3.81
N HIS A 174 7.44 -6.85 -4.52
CA HIS A 174 8.22 -5.76 -3.91
C HIS A 174 7.51 -4.41 -3.89
N PHE A 175 6.37 -4.26 -4.57
CA PHE A 175 5.66 -3.00 -4.61
C PHE A 175 4.15 -3.16 -4.40
N TYR A 176 3.42 -3.78 -5.33
CA TYR A 176 1.95 -3.76 -5.29
C TYR A 176 1.35 -4.49 -4.09
N LEU A 177 1.88 -5.68 -3.78
CA LEU A 177 1.46 -6.47 -2.62
C LEU A 177 1.69 -5.69 -1.30
N PRO A 178 2.91 -5.24 -0.94
CA PRO A 178 3.13 -4.54 0.33
C PRO A 178 2.40 -3.18 0.41
N VAL A 179 2.28 -2.46 -0.71
CA VAL A 179 1.55 -1.18 -0.75
C VAL A 179 0.07 -1.40 -0.41
N LYS A 180 -0.60 -2.33 -1.08
CA LYS A 180 -2.02 -2.64 -0.81
C LYS A 180 -2.22 -3.41 0.50
N ALA A 181 -1.26 -4.23 0.92
CA ALA A 181 -1.29 -4.93 2.21
C ALA A 181 -1.33 -3.98 3.42
N SER A 182 -0.60 -2.88 3.31
CA SER A 182 -0.39 -1.96 4.42
C SER A 182 -1.63 -1.15 4.77
N THR A 183 -2.57 -1.02 3.83
CA THR A 183 -3.81 -0.24 3.98
C THR A 183 -4.76 -0.92 4.96
N LYS A 184 -4.76 -2.26 4.95
CA LYS A 184 -5.50 -3.12 5.90
C LYS A 184 -4.99 -3.05 7.33
N LYS A 185 -3.77 -2.54 7.53
CA LYS A 185 -3.10 -2.45 8.85
C LYS A 185 -3.10 -1.07 9.46
N THR A 186 -3.57 -0.03 8.76
CA THR A 186 -3.40 1.36 9.19
C THR A 186 -4.00 1.56 10.58
N PRO A 187 -3.19 1.69 11.65
CA PRO A 187 -3.70 1.99 12.97
C PRO A 187 -4.27 3.40 12.89
N GLN A 188 -5.52 3.52 13.28
CA GLN A 188 -6.19 4.81 13.39
C GLN A 188 -5.32 5.81 14.17
N PRO A 189 -5.13 7.05 13.69
CA PRO A 189 -4.56 8.14 14.49
C PRO A 189 -5.46 8.54 15.69
N SER A 190 -6.66 7.96 15.80
CA SER A 190 -7.65 8.26 16.82
C SER A 190 -7.61 7.28 17.99
N LEU A 191 -6.49 7.23 18.71
CA LEU A 191 -6.55 6.99 20.15
C LEU A 191 -5.34 7.60 20.86
N ALA A 192 -5.34 8.94 21.01
CA ALA A 192 -4.38 9.64 21.87
C ALA A 192 -4.32 9.03 23.30
N LEU A 193 -5.44 8.43 23.75
CA LEU A 193 -5.51 7.64 24.98
C LEU A 193 -4.71 6.33 24.91
N HIS A 194 -4.64 5.64 23.78
CA HIS A 194 -3.86 4.39 23.65
C HIS A 194 -2.36 4.66 23.66
N SER A 195 -1.89 5.70 22.95
CA SER A 195 -0.49 6.11 22.99
C SER A 195 -0.10 6.58 24.39
N ALA A 196 -0.93 7.38 25.06
CA ALA A 196 -0.68 7.81 26.44
C ALA A 196 -0.67 6.62 27.43
N VAL A 197 -1.52 5.61 27.24
CA VAL A 197 -1.55 4.40 28.07
C VAL A 197 -0.32 3.50 27.80
N GLN A 198 0.12 3.38 26.55
CA GLN A 198 1.34 2.62 26.20
C GLN A 198 2.61 3.27 26.76
N GLU A 199 2.69 4.61 26.71
CA GLU A 199 3.77 5.39 27.33
C GLU A 199 3.77 5.23 28.85
N ALA A 200 2.60 5.34 29.51
CA ALA A 200 2.47 5.17 30.96
C ALA A 200 2.80 3.74 31.45
N GLN A 201 2.62 2.72 30.60
CA GLN A 201 2.89 1.32 30.92
C GLN A 201 4.33 0.88 30.59
N GLY A 202 5.18 1.76 30.05
CA GLY A 202 6.58 1.45 29.75
C GLY A 202 6.77 0.34 28.68
N ARG A 203 5.72 -0.02 27.94
CA ARG A 203 5.75 -1.02 26.84
C ARG A 203 6.13 -0.40 25.48
N GLY A 204 6.71 0.79 25.48
CA GLY A 204 7.30 1.37 24.28
C GLY A 204 8.56 0.59 23.89
N ARG A 205 8.46 -0.30 22.90
CA ARG A 205 9.64 -0.63 22.07
C ARG A 205 10.23 0.71 21.63
N GLN A 206 11.55 0.88 21.74
CA GLN A 206 12.28 2.16 21.60
C GLN A 206 12.23 2.83 20.19
N GLN A 207 11.11 2.79 19.47
CA GLN A 207 10.99 3.37 18.13
C GLN A 207 9.83 4.36 17.93
N ASP A 208 9.05 4.69 18.97
CA ASP A 208 7.87 5.55 18.80
C ASP A 208 7.79 6.79 19.71
N VAL A 209 8.92 7.26 20.22
CA VAL A 209 9.00 8.43 21.14
C VAL A 209 8.74 9.77 20.41
N GLY A 210 8.25 9.76 19.16
CA GLY A 210 7.99 10.98 18.38
C GLY A 210 6.86 10.92 17.35
N THR A 211 6.24 9.77 17.11
CA THR A 211 5.22 9.61 16.05
C THR A 211 3.85 10.13 16.47
N GLY A 212 3.46 9.93 17.74
CA GLY A 212 2.19 10.44 18.28
C GLY A 212 2.01 11.97 18.15
N PRO A 213 2.99 12.78 18.61
CA PRO A 213 2.94 14.23 18.45
C PRO A 213 2.91 14.67 16.97
N ARG A 214 3.60 13.97 16.08
CA ARG A 214 3.64 14.31 14.65
C ARG A 214 2.31 14.00 13.95
N LEU A 215 1.70 12.84 14.25
CA LEU A 215 0.40 12.47 13.71
C LEU A 215 -0.72 13.39 14.21
N SER A 216 -0.66 13.84 15.46
CA SER A 216 -1.64 14.81 15.99
C SER A 216 -1.50 16.19 15.33
N ILE A 217 -0.28 16.66 15.05
CA ILE A 217 -0.03 17.89 14.29
C ILE A 217 -0.54 17.73 12.85
N LEU A 218 -0.20 16.63 12.17
CA LEU A 218 -0.68 16.33 10.82
C LEU A 218 -2.21 16.36 10.77
N ARG A 219 -2.87 15.68 11.73
CA ARG A 219 -4.33 15.64 11.79
C ARG A 219 -4.93 17.04 11.95
N ARG A 220 -4.38 17.84 12.88
CA ARG A 220 -4.82 19.22 13.10
C ARG A 220 -4.67 20.06 11.84
N ASP A 221 -3.51 19.98 11.19
CA ASP A 221 -3.19 20.80 10.03
C ASP A 221 -4.07 20.42 8.82
N CYS A 222 -4.29 19.13 8.57
CA CYS A 222 -5.21 18.67 7.51
C CYS A 222 -6.66 19.10 7.77
N LEU A 223 -7.16 19.01 9.01
CA LEU A 223 -8.51 19.47 9.35
C LEU A 223 -8.67 20.97 9.11
N ILE A 224 -7.68 21.79 9.52
CA ILE A 224 -7.70 23.24 9.27
C ILE A 224 -7.65 23.53 7.77
N ARG A 225 -6.75 22.86 7.04
CA ARG A 225 -6.61 23.04 5.59
C ARG A 225 -7.90 22.67 4.86
N ASP A 226 -8.54 21.57 5.22
CA ASP A 226 -9.72 21.06 4.51
C ASP A 226 -11.04 21.66 5.06
N LEU A 227 -10.95 22.78 5.80
CA LEU A 227 -12.09 23.50 6.39
C LEU A 227 -13.00 22.60 7.24
N HIS A 228 -12.38 21.70 8.01
CA HIS A 228 -13.02 20.68 8.83
C HIS A 228 -14.10 19.89 8.08
N ARG A 229 -13.93 19.71 6.76
CA ARG A 229 -14.84 18.94 5.91
C ARG A 229 -14.10 17.80 5.24
N CYS A 230 -14.79 16.68 5.06
CA CYS A 230 -14.33 15.64 4.15
C CYS A 230 -14.24 16.21 2.74
N ILE A 231 -13.10 16.01 2.06
CA ILE A 231 -12.89 16.55 0.71
C ILE A 231 -13.84 15.94 -0.34
N ILE A 232 -14.36 14.73 -0.08
CA ILE A 232 -15.27 14.01 -0.98
C ILE A 232 -16.73 14.22 -0.57
N SER A 233 -17.10 13.82 0.65
CA SER A 233 -18.49 13.86 1.10
C SER A 233 -18.97 15.24 1.54
N ARG A 234 -18.04 16.19 1.72
CA ARG A 234 -18.27 17.53 2.27
C ARG A 234 -18.87 17.56 3.68
N ARG A 235 -19.06 16.40 4.33
CA ARG A 235 -19.56 16.29 5.70
C ARG A 235 -18.59 16.99 6.65
N PHE A 236 -19.13 17.79 7.55
CA PHE A 236 -18.37 18.53 8.55
C PHE A 236 -17.89 17.63 9.69
N ASP A 237 -16.78 17.99 10.35
CA ASP A 237 -16.23 17.24 11.47
C ASP A 237 -17.16 17.27 12.69
N LEU A 238 -17.53 16.09 13.16
CA LEU A 238 -18.46 15.93 14.28
C LEU A 238 -17.89 16.49 15.59
N ALA A 239 -16.59 16.30 15.84
CA ALA A 239 -15.99 16.80 17.07
C ALA A 239 -15.95 18.33 17.08
N GLU A 240 -15.64 18.94 15.93
CA GLU A 240 -15.65 20.38 15.76
C GLU A 240 -17.07 20.97 15.83
N ALA A 241 -18.07 20.33 15.20
CA ALA A 241 -19.47 20.74 15.30
C ALA A 241 -19.96 20.75 16.76
N MET A 242 -19.55 19.76 17.55
CA MET A 242 -19.91 19.63 18.96
C MET A 242 -19.27 20.71 19.82
N LYS A 243 -18.02 21.11 19.54
CA LYS A 243 -17.36 22.23 20.23
C LYS A 243 -18.09 23.55 19.95
N ARG A 244 -18.45 23.80 18.69
CA ARG A 244 -19.12 25.03 18.25
C ARG A 244 -20.61 25.11 18.60
N ARG A 245 -21.19 24.03 19.14
CA ARG A 245 -22.62 23.96 19.48
C ARG A 245 -23.07 25.05 20.46
N LEU A 246 -22.16 25.50 21.32
CA LEU A 246 -22.45 26.50 22.36
C LEU A 246 -22.17 27.94 21.90
N ASP A 247 -21.75 28.14 20.65
CA ASP A 247 -21.37 29.46 20.16
C ASP A 247 -22.59 30.40 20.05
N PRO A 248 -22.46 31.67 20.50
CA PRO A 248 -23.49 32.67 20.31
C PRO A 248 -23.77 32.88 18.81
N GLY A 249 -24.90 32.40 18.31
CA GLY A 249 -25.27 32.47 16.88
C GLY A 249 -25.38 31.12 16.16
N GLY A 250 -25.25 30.01 16.90
CA GLY A 250 -25.41 28.64 16.40
C GLY A 250 -24.10 28.05 15.85
N SER A 251 -24.06 26.71 15.77
CA SER A 251 -22.88 25.98 15.26
C SER A 251 -22.66 26.29 13.77
N ARG A 252 -21.56 26.97 13.45
CA ARG A 252 -21.19 27.40 12.10
C ARG A 252 -19.92 26.71 11.60
N ASP A 253 -19.86 26.44 10.31
CA ASP A 253 -18.65 25.94 9.64
C ASP A 253 -17.58 27.05 9.50
N ASP A 254 -16.44 26.70 8.91
CA ASP A 254 -15.33 27.64 8.72
C ASP A 254 -15.62 28.77 7.72
N GLU A 255 -16.68 28.63 6.93
CA GLU A 255 -17.15 29.62 5.95
C GLU A 255 -18.28 30.49 6.54
N GLY A 256 -18.69 30.23 7.78
CA GLY A 256 -19.73 30.97 8.50
C GLY A 256 -21.15 30.49 8.24
N ASN A 257 -21.36 29.38 7.51
CA ASN A 257 -22.68 28.80 7.27
C ASN A 257 -23.13 27.99 8.48
N LEU A 258 -24.44 27.96 8.75
CA LEU A 258 -24.99 27.12 9.83
C LEU A 258 -24.85 25.65 9.46
N ILE A 259 -24.19 24.86 10.30
CA ILE A 259 -24.00 23.41 10.10
C ILE A 259 -25.35 22.68 10.06
N ALA A 260 -26.38 23.20 10.74
CA ALA A 260 -27.73 22.66 10.69
C ALA A 260 -28.40 22.73 9.30
N ASN A 261 -27.86 23.55 8.39
CA ASN A 261 -28.36 23.67 7.02
C ASN A 261 -27.61 22.72 6.05
N ASP A 262 -26.59 22.00 6.52
CA ASP A 262 -25.88 21.06 5.67
C ASP A 262 -26.82 19.92 5.21
N PRO A 263 -26.70 19.45 3.95
CA PRO A 263 -27.52 18.36 3.44
C PRO A 263 -27.21 17.01 4.11
N PHE A 264 -26.06 16.90 4.79
CA PHE A 264 -25.60 15.69 5.46
C PHE A 264 -25.19 16.00 6.89
N GLU A 265 -25.53 15.11 7.82
CA GLU A 265 -25.12 15.23 9.22
C GLU A 265 -23.59 15.21 9.35
N PRO A 266 -23.00 15.88 10.37
CA PRO A 266 -21.58 15.79 10.64
C PRO A 266 -21.10 14.33 10.81
N ALA A 267 -19.83 14.07 10.52
CA ALA A 267 -19.20 12.76 10.64
C ALA A 267 -17.86 12.83 11.35
N GLN A 268 -17.41 11.70 11.88
CA GLN A 268 -16.02 11.57 12.27
C GLN A 268 -15.15 11.65 11.02
N LEU A 269 -14.20 12.59 11.02
CA LEU A 269 -13.21 12.71 9.97
C LEU A 269 -11.92 12.01 10.36
N GLU A 270 -11.26 11.45 9.36
CA GLU A 270 -10.00 10.74 9.43
C GLU A 270 -9.01 11.42 8.47
N VAL A 271 -7.72 11.27 8.78
CA VAL A 271 -6.66 11.80 7.92
C VAL A 271 -5.94 10.62 7.31
N ALA A 272 -6.09 10.51 5.99
CA ALA A 272 -5.59 9.43 5.17
C ALA A 272 -4.29 9.85 4.49
N HIS A 273 -3.23 9.05 4.62
CA HIS A 273 -2.04 9.27 3.81
C HIS A 273 -2.33 8.94 2.34
N ILE A 274 -1.79 9.74 1.41
CA ILE A 274 -1.92 9.52 -0.04
C ILE A 274 -1.04 8.33 -0.46
N LEU A 275 0.23 8.36 -0.07
CA LEU A 275 1.14 7.24 -0.20
C LEU A 275 1.43 6.65 1.20
N PRO A 276 1.27 5.32 1.39
CA PRO A 276 1.33 4.70 2.71
C PRO A 276 2.76 4.59 3.25
N HIS A 277 2.88 4.54 4.59
CA HIS A 277 4.17 4.35 5.29
C HIS A 277 4.94 3.09 4.87
N SER A 278 4.27 2.07 4.33
CA SER A 278 4.93 0.84 3.86
C SER A 278 6.00 1.11 2.81
N LEU A 279 5.86 2.18 2.03
CA LEU A 279 6.85 2.61 1.04
C LEU A 279 8.15 3.13 1.67
N THR A 280 8.13 3.53 2.94
CA THR A 280 9.26 4.24 3.58
C THR A 280 9.72 3.63 4.89
N ARG A 281 9.06 2.57 5.39
CA ARG A 281 9.47 1.85 6.60
C ARG A 281 10.91 1.36 6.46
N MET A 282 11.76 1.84 7.36
CA MET A 282 13.10 1.30 7.60
C MET A 282 12.98 0.30 8.75
N ASN A 283 13.42 -0.94 8.54
CA ASN A 283 13.56 -1.93 9.60
C ASN A 283 15.02 -2.34 9.69
N GLN A 284 15.53 -2.58 10.90
CA GLN A 284 16.91 -2.99 11.12
C GLN A 284 17.13 -4.43 10.59
N GLY A 285 17.86 -4.55 9.48
CA GLY A 285 18.32 -5.82 8.89
C GLY A 285 18.66 -5.70 7.40
N ASP A 286 19.66 -6.43 6.94
CA ASP A 286 20.21 -6.30 5.57
C ASP A 286 19.20 -6.71 4.47
N GLU A 287 18.40 -7.78 4.67
CA GLU A 287 17.37 -8.22 3.71
C GLU A 287 16.21 -7.22 3.54
N LEU A 288 15.89 -6.45 4.59
CA LEU A 288 14.80 -5.47 4.58
C LEU A 288 15.22 -4.14 3.95
N ASN A 289 16.52 -3.85 3.91
CA ASN A 289 17.06 -2.73 3.16
C ASN A 289 16.92 -2.95 1.65
N VAL A 290 17.16 -4.18 1.15
CA VAL A 290 16.97 -4.52 -0.27
C VAL A 290 15.51 -4.36 -0.68
N SER A 291 14.55 -4.83 0.13
CA SER A 291 13.11 -4.65 -0.15
C SER A 291 12.74 -3.18 -0.28
N LYS A 292 13.24 -2.33 0.63
CA LYS A 292 13.02 -0.88 0.57
C LYS A 292 13.65 -0.25 -0.68
N GLU A 293 14.90 -0.60 -1.00
CA GLU A 293 15.57 -0.11 -2.21
C GLU A 293 14.82 -0.50 -3.48
N SER A 294 14.31 -1.73 -3.55
CA SER A 294 13.45 -2.21 -4.64
C SER A 294 12.16 -1.39 -4.73
N THR A 295 11.46 -1.17 -3.61
CA THR A 295 10.24 -0.37 -3.57
C THR A 295 10.47 1.06 -4.06
N LEU A 296 11.54 1.72 -3.58
CA LEU A 296 11.90 3.08 -4.02
C LEU A 296 12.29 3.12 -5.50
N SER A 297 13.03 2.12 -5.97
CA SER A 297 13.41 2.00 -7.39
C SER A 297 12.19 1.83 -8.30
N ILE A 298 11.18 1.06 -7.87
CA ILE A 298 9.91 0.93 -8.59
C ILE A 298 9.12 2.23 -8.52
N LEU A 299 9.17 2.97 -7.41
CA LEU A 299 8.52 4.27 -7.28
C LEU A 299 9.08 5.29 -8.29
N ASP A 300 10.39 5.25 -8.57
CA ASP A 300 11.02 6.07 -9.62
C ASP A 300 10.58 5.71 -11.05
N MET A 301 10.03 4.51 -11.27
CA MET A 301 9.38 4.13 -12.54
C MET A 301 8.02 4.81 -12.74
N PHE A 302 7.43 5.35 -11.67
CA PHE A 302 6.23 6.20 -11.73
C PHE A 302 6.59 7.67 -11.84
N ASP A 303 7.43 8.15 -10.93
CA ASP A 303 7.78 9.56 -10.85
C ASP A 303 9.17 9.73 -10.21
N VAL A 304 10.15 10.21 -10.98
CA VAL A 304 11.54 10.33 -10.53
C VAL A 304 11.68 11.31 -9.36
N GLY A 305 12.34 10.87 -8.30
CA GLY A 305 12.65 11.71 -7.14
C GLY A 305 11.44 11.96 -6.22
N VAL A 306 10.30 11.32 -6.47
CA VAL A 306 9.13 11.44 -5.60
C VAL A 306 9.37 10.83 -4.21
N ALA A 307 10.33 9.90 -4.10
CA ALA A 307 10.75 9.32 -2.84
C ALA A 307 11.18 10.41 -1.82
N GLU A 308 11.81 11.49 -2.27
CA GLU A 308 12.23 12.60 -1.40
C GLU A 308 11.04 13.30 -0.72
N LEU A 309 9.84 13.24 -1.33
CA LEU A 309 8.63 13.85 -0.78
C LEU A 309 7.99 13.04 0.35
N ILE A 310 8.42 11.79 0.55
CA ILE A 310 7.81 10.86 1.51
C ILE A 310 8.82 10.21 2.45
N GLN A 311 10.13 10.40 2.25
CA GLN A 311 11.14 9.75 3.07
C GLN A 311 11.25 10.33 4.48
N GLY A 312 11.45 9.44 5.45
CA GLY A 312 11.71 9.80 6.84
C GLY A 312 10.59 10.67 7.42
N PRO A 313 10.88 11.89 7.90
CA PRO A 313 9.85 12.75 8.45
C PRO A 313 8.88 13.30 7.39
N GLU A 314 9.21 13.26 6.11
CA GLU A 314 8.35 13.84 5.06
C GLU A 314 7.08 13.02 4.82
N ILE A 315 7.02 11.76 5.25
CA ILE A 315 5.83 10.89 5.13
C ILE A 315 4.60 11.49 5.85
N ASP A 316 4.80 12.18 6.97
CA ASP A 316 3.75 12.75 7.85
C ASP A 316 3.51 14.23 7.58
N ARG A 317 3.78 14.69 6.35
CA ARG A 317 3.50 16.06 5.93
C ARG A 317 2.07 16.18 5.40
N PRO A 318 1.39 17.33 5.57
CA PRO A 318 0.07 17.57 5.01
C PRO A 318 -0.01 17.32 3.49
N ARG A 319 1.09 17.53 2.75
CA ARG A 319 1.16 17.24 1.31
C ARG A 319 0.91 15.78 0.94
N ASN A 320 1.14 14.84 1.87
CA ASN A 320 0.91 13.41 1.69
C ASN A 320 -0.38 12.97 2.41
N ALA A 321 -1.32 13.87 2.72
CA ALA A 321 -2.51 13.49 3.48
C ALA A 321 -3.80 14.25 3.09
N LEU A 322 -4.94 13.59 3.30
CA LEU A 322 -6.29 14.04 2.95
C LEU A 322 -7.26 13.87 4.13
N THR A 323 -8.19 14.80 4.31
CA THR A 323 -9.29 14.65 5.28
C THR A 323 -10.48 13.93 4.65
N LEU A 324 -10.83 12.76 5.16
CA LEU A 324 -11.88 11.87 4.63
C LEU A 324 -12.84 11.40 5.73
N THR A 325 -14.07 11.07 5.38
CA THR A 325 -14.93 10.25 6.27
C THR A 325 -14.46 8.81 6.25
N HIS A 326 -14.73 8.05 7.32
CA HIS A 326 -14.34 6.65 7.47
C HIS A 326 -14.44 5.79 6.20
N ASP A 327 -15.62 5.72 5.57
CA ASP A 327 -15.83 4.90 4.37
C ASP A 327 -14.94 5.33 3.18
N PHE A 328 -14.82 6.64 2.97
CA PHE A 328 -13.99 7.18 1.90
C PHE A 328 -12.51 7.02 2.22
N HIS A 329 -12.10 7.08 3.49
CA HIS A 329 -10.75 6.74 3.89
C HIS A 329 -10.45 5.26 3.58
N GLN A 330 -11.35 4.35 3.93
CA GLN A 330 -11.18 2.93 3.62
C GLN A 330 -11.04 2.70 2.11
N TRP A 331 -11.97 3.23 1.29
CA TRP A 331 -11.93 3.06 -0.16
C TRP A 331 -10.72 3.74 -0.81
N PHE A 332 -10.29 4.89 -0.30
CA PHE A 332 -9.11 5.59 -0.79
C PHE A 332 -7.83 4.82 -0.46
N SER A 333 -7.70 4.35 0.78
CA SER A 333 -6.57 3.53 1.22
C SER A 333 -6.51 2.23 0.43
N ASP A 334 -7.64 1.57 0.16
CA ASP A 334 -7.67 0.33 -0.63
C ASP A 334 -7.54 0.54 -2.15
N PHE A 335 -7.19 1.76 -2.59
CA PHE A 335 -7.05 2.16 -3.99
C PHE A 335 -8.31 1.97 -4.84
N GLN A 336 -9.49 2.01 -4.21
CA GLN A 336 -10.77 1.91 -4.89
C GLN A 336 -11.33 3.29 -5.27
N VAL A 337 -10.98 4.35 -4.54
CA VAL A 337 -11.29 5.75 -4.86
C VAL A 337 -9.99 6.48 -5.17
N TYR A 338 -9.96 7.27 -6.25
CA TYR A 338 -8.76 7.97 -6.71
C TYR A 338 -9.10 9.34 -7.32
N PHE A 339 -8.09 10.20 -7.44
CA PHE A 339 -8.21 11.59 -7.88
C PHE A 339 -7.56 11.77 -9.25
N GLU A 340 -8.37 12.01 -10.29
CA GLU A 340 -7.86 12.35 -11.61
C GLU A 340 -7.73 13.86 -11.76
N PRO A 341 -6.56 14.40 -12.13
CA PRO A 341 -6.40 15.84 -12.31
C PRO A 341 -7.28 16.34 -13.47
N VAL A 342 -7.92 17.50 -13.29
CA VAL A 342 -8.62 18.19 -14.37
C VAL A 342 -7.57 18.95 -15.20
N PRO A 343 -7.52 18.76 -16.54
CA PRO A 343 -6.59 19.50 -17.40
C PRO A 343 -6.73 21.01 -17.21
N ASP A 344 -5.61 21.71 -17.26
CA ASP A 344 -5.51 23.18 -17.18
C ASP A 344 -6.11 23.81 -15.89
N SER A 345 -6.33 23.01 -14.84
CA SER A 345 -6.83 23.48 -13.55
C SER A 345 -5.97 22.97 -12.40
N ASP A 346 -5.24 23.89 -11.75
CA ASP A 346 -4.45 23.58 -10.58
C ASP A 346 -5.36 23.16 -9.41
N HIS A 347 -4.95 22.14 -8.67
CA HIS A 347 -5.63 21.63 -7.47
C HIS A 347 -7.10 21.19 -7.67
N THR A 348 -7.54 21.00 -8.91
CA THR A 348 -8.89 20.51 -9.23
C THR A 348 -8.83 19.07 -9.72
N TYR A 349 -9.70 18.23 -9.16
CA TYR A 349 -9.70 16.80 -9.42
C TYR A 349 -11.11 16.28 -9.66
N THR A 350 -11.22 15.34 -10.58
CA THR A 350 -12.39 14.46 -10.69
C THR A 350 -12.12 13.21 -9.86
N ILE A 351 -12.88 13.03 -8.79
CA ILE A 351 -12.80 11.86 -7.93
C ILE A 351 -13.59 10.74 -8.58
N ARG A 352 -12.93 9.62 -8.83
CA ARG A 352 -13.52 8.43 -9.45
C ARG A 352 -13.38 7.22 -8.55
N THR A 353 -14.06 6.14 -8.91
CA THR A 353 -14.11 4.93 -8.11
C THR A 353 -14.15 3.67 -8.97
N HIS A 354 -13.62 2.58 -8.42
CA HIS A 354 -13.81 1.21 -8.89
C HIS A 354 -14.91 0.48 -8.10
N VAL A 355 -15.46 1.10 -7.05
CA VAL A 355 -16.59 0.58 -6.27
C VAL A 355 -17.89 0.73 -7.06
N ALA A 356 -18.73 -0.31 -7.08
CA ALA A 356 -20.03 -0.27 -7.73
C ALA A 356 -20.97 0.78 -7.09
N GLU A 357 -21.81 1.42 -7.89
CA GLU A 357 -22.71 2.51 -7.46
C GLU A 357 -23.68 2.09 -6.34
N GLU A 358 -24.04 0.81 -6.29
CA GLU A 358 -24.91 0.24 -5.25
C GLU A 358 -24.37 0.39 -3.84
N TYR A 359 -23.06 0.60 -3.63
CA TYR A 359 -22.47 0.79 -2.31
C TYR A 359 -22.54 2.24 -1.78
N PHE A 360 -23.06 3.19 -2.59
CA PHE A 360 -23.11 4.63 -2.26
C PHE A 360 -24.35 5.07 -1.47
N PHE A 361 -24.95 4.19 -0.65
CA PHE A 361 -26.11 4.54 0.17
C PHE A 361 -25.85 5.76 1.08
N ARG A 362 -26.63 6.83 0.91
CA ARG A 362 -26.50 8.11 1.65
C ARG A 362 -25.13 8.78 1.51
N ARG A 363 -24.41 8.49 0.42
CA ARG A 363 -23.13 9.12 0.06
C ARG A 363 -23.29 9.83 -1.28
N PRO A 364 -22.47 10.84 -1.61
CA PRO A 364 -22.45 11.38 -2.96
C PRO A 364 -22.09 10.29 -3.96
N ALA A 365 -22.86 10.17 -5.04
CA ALA A 365 -22.47 9.35 -6.16
C ALA A 365 -21.19 9.92 -6.79
N LEU A 366 -20.29 9.03 -7.21
CA LEU A 366 -19.08 9.40 -7.97
C LEU A 366 -19.34 9.15 -9.47
N PRO A 367 -18.75 9.93 -10.38
CA PRO A 367 -17.70 10.92 -10.13
C PRO A 367 -18.20 12.28 -9.64
N ILE A 368 -17.35 12.97 -8.88
CA ILE A 368 -17.52 14.39 -8.53
C ILE A 368 -16.26 15.16 -8.88
N THR A 369 -16.39 16.42 -9.29
CA THR A 369 -15.26 17.33 -9.47
C THR A 369 -15.18 18.25 -8.26
N CYS A 370 -14.00 18.33 -7.64
CA CYS A 370 -13.76 19.26 -6.54
C CYS A 370 -12.42 19.97 -6.67
N GLU A 371 -12.38 21.20 -6.16
CA GLU A 371 -11.16 21.98 -5.97
C GLU A 371 -10.67 21.77 -4.54
N LEU A 372 -9.41 21.39 -4.38
CA LEU A 372 -8.80 21.19 -3.06
C LEU A 372 -8.38 22.55 -2.49
N TYR A 373 -8.83 22.83 -1.27
CA TYR A 373 -8.64 24.14 -0.65
C TYR A 373 -7.16 24.46 -0.38
N LEU A 374 -6.80 25.71 -0.67
CA LEU A 374 -5.50 26.28 -0.34
C LEU A 374 -5.66 27.25 0.83
N THR A 375 -4.89 27.05 1.90
CA THR A 375 -4.92 28.00 3.04
C THR A 375 -4.54 29.41 2.57
N PRO A 376 -5.22 30.48 3.06
CA PRO A 376 -4.99 31.84 2.59
C PRO A 376 -3.52 32.29 2.72
N GLU A 377 -2.88 31.95 3.85
CA GLU A 377 -1.47 32.27 4.08
C GLU A 377 -0.49 31.21 3.54
N ARG A 378 -1.00 30.13 2.93
CA ARG A 378 -0.22 28.98 2.43
C ARG A 378 0.75 28.39 3.47
N LYS A 379 0.37 28.46 4.76
CA LYS A 379 1.17 27.93 5.87
C LYS A 379 1.06 26.41 6.00
N ILE A 380 -0.05 25.84 5.53
CA ILE A 380 -0.28 24.40 5.49
C ILE A 380 -0.24 23.96 4.03
N GLU A 381 0.61 22.98 3.76
CA GLU A 381 0.85 22.49 2.41
C GLU A 381 -0.41 21.82 1.83
N PRO A 382 -0.75 22.11 0.56
CA PRO A 382 -1.83 21.39 -0.11
C PRO A 382 -1.43 19.94 -0.39
N PRO A 383 -2.40 19.04 -0.60
CA PRO A 383 -2.13 17.72 -1.14
C PRO A 383 -1.28 17.80 -2.41
N SER A 384 -0.22 17.01 -2.46
CA SER A 384 0.72 17.02 -3.59
C SER A 384 0.07 16.41 -4.82
N SER A 385 0.03 17.15 -5.92
CA SER A 385 -0.46 16.66 -7.21
C SER A 385 0.33 15.45 -7.71
N ARG A 386 1.64 15.40 -7.47
CA ARG A 386 2.50 14.26 -7.81
C ARG A 386 2.11 13.01 -7.02
N LEU A 387 1.88 13.13 -5.71
CA LEU A 387 1.50 11.99 -4.87
C LEU A 387 0.10 11.47 -5.24
N LEU A 388 -0.85 12.36 -5.51
CA LEU A 388 -2.18 11.99 -6.00
C LEU A 388 -2.13 11.29 -7.36
N ALA A 389 -1.27 11.76 -8.28
CA ALA A 389 -1.09 11.14 -9.58
C ALA A 389 -0.50 9.72 -9.47
N ILE A 390 0.45 9.49 -8.55
CA ILE A 390 0.99 8.14 -8.29
C ILE A 390 -0.10 7.25 -7.69
N HIS A 391 -0.85 7.74 -6.70
CA HIS A 391 -1.97 6.98 -6.12
C HIS A 391 -3.00 6.60 -7.20
N CYS A 392 -3.36 7.53 -8.08
CA CYS A 392 -4.22 7.29 -9.23
C CYS A 392 -3.65 6.24 -10.19
N ALA A 393 -2.36 6.30 -10.51
CA ALA A 393 -1.69 5.31 -11.36
C ALA A 393 -1.75 3.92 -10.74
N ILE A 394 -1.39 3.79 -9.46
CA ILE A 394 -1.42 2.52 -8.72
C ILE A 394 -2.85 1.96 -8.68
N SER A 395 -3.85 2.80 -8.39
CA SER A 395 -5.26 2.40 -8.39
C SER A 395 -5.69 1.81 -9.73
N ARG A 396 -5.39 2.51 -10.83
CA ARG A 396 -5.72 2.04 -12.18
C ARG A 396 -4.99 0.75 -12.54
N ILE A 397 -3.72 0.59 -12.14
CA ILE A 397 -2.95 -0.63 -12.40
C ILE A 397 -3.52 -1.82 -11.62
N LEU A 398 -3.78 -1.65 -10.32
CA LEU A 398 -4.34 -2.69 -9.47
C LEU A 398 -5.69 -3.20 -10.00
N TYR A 399 -6.53 -2.28 -10.50
CA TYR A 399 -7.80 -2.61 -11.11
C TYR A 399 -7.63 -3.30 -12.47
N LEU A 400 -6.95 -2.66 -13.43
CA LEU A 400 -6.87 -3.15 -14.82
C LEU A 400 -6.05 -4.44 -14.99
N SER A 401 -5.17 -4.74 -14.03
CA SER A 401 -4.41 -6.00 -14.02
C SER A 401 -5.07 -7.13 -13.22
N GLY A 402 -6.16 -6.87 -12.49
CA GLY A 402 -6.77 -7.83 -11.55
C GLY A 402 -5.94 -8.06 -10.27
N ALA A 403 -4.76 -7.44 -10.14
CA ALA A 403 -3.88 -7.62 -8.98
C ALA A 403 -4.53 -7.17 -7.66
N GLY A 404 -5.36 -6.13 -7.69
CA GLY A 404 -6.07 -5.64 -6.51
C GLY A 404 -6.98 -6.71 -5.90
N GLU A 405 -7.89 -7.25 -6.70
CA GLU A 405 -8.81 -8.29 -6.22
C GLU A 405 -8.08 -9.58 -5.80
N TYR A 406 -7.02 -9.94 -6.54
CA TYR A 406 -6.18 -11.07 -6.18
C TYR A 406 -5.51 -10.90 -4.81
N ILE A 407 -4.95 -9.73 -4.52
CA ILE A 407 -4.41 -9.40 -3.19
C ILE A 407 -5.52 -9.47 -2.13
N ASP A 408 -6.71 -8.95 -2.43
CA ASP A 408 -7.82 -8.98 -1.47
C ASP A 408 -8.25 -10.41 -1.14
N LYS A 409 -8.25 -11.31 -2.13
CA LYS A 409 -8.47 -12.74 -1.92
C LYS A 409 -7.42 -13.39 -1.04
N ILE A 410 -6.12 -13.12 -1.27
CA ILE A 410 -5.03 -13.63 -0.41
C ILE A 410 -5.30 -13.31 1.06
N TYR A 411 -5.73 -12.07 1.35
CA TYR A 411 -6.01 -11.63 2.71
C TYR A 411 -7.26 -12.27 3.31
N ARG A 412 -8.37 -12.34 2.58
CA ARG A 412 -9.59 -13.02 3.07
C ARG A 412 -9.28 -14.47 3.42
N ASP A 413 -8.55 -15.17 2.55
CA ASP A 413 -8.23 -16.58 2.76
C ASP A 413 -7.30 -16.77 3.97
N MET A 414 -6.39 -15.83 4.21
CA MET A 414 -5.55 -15.79 5.43
C MET A 414 -6.36 -15.56 6.72
N GLU A 415 -7.33 -14.64 6.70
CA GLU A 415 -8.20 -14.34 7.84
C GLU A 415 -9.14 -15.52 8.16
N GLU A 416 -9.68 -16.17 7.12
CA GLU A 416 -10.62 -17.27 7.28
C GLU A 416 -9.94 -18.59 7.68
N HIS A 417 -8.74 -18.88 7.18
CA HIS A 417 -8.11 -20.20 7.32
C HIS A 417 -6.88 -20.24 8.24
N GLY A 418 -6.32 -19.10 8.63
CA GLY A 418 -5.15 -19.01 9.51
C GLY A 418 -3.95 -19.84 9.03
N VAL A 419 -3.06 -20.25 9.95
CA VAL A 419 -2.05 -21.28 9.66
C VAL A 419 -2.72 -22.63 9.80
N GLN A 420 -2.77 -23.41 8.72
CA GLN A 420 -3.32 -24.77 8.76
C GLN A 420 -2.51 -25.64 9.72
N ALA A 421 -3.13 -26.70 10.28
CA ALA A 421 -2.50 -27.58 11.27
C ALA A 421 -1.21 -28.26 10.76
N ASN A 422 -0.98 -28.30 9.44
CA ASN A 422 0.22 -28.80 8.79
C ASN A 422 1.35 -27.75 8.68
N GLY A 423 1.18 -26.55 9.24
CA GLY A 423 2.14 -25.45 9.14
C GLY A 423 2.16 -24.74 7.79
N SER A 424 1.29 -25.13 6.85
CA SER A 424 1.10 -24.39 5.60
C SER A 424 0.25 -23.15 5.86
N THR A 425 0.59 -22.06 5.18
CA THR A 425 -0.22 -20.84 5.17
C THR A 425 -0.98 -20.78 3.85
N PRO A 426 -2.18 -20.15 3.82
CA PRO A 426 -2.88 -19.82 2.57
C PRO A 426 -1.95 -19.11 1.58
N LEU A 427 -1.04 -18.26 2.06
CA LEU A 427 0.02 -17.65 1.26
C LEU A 427 0.95 -18.69 0.60
N GLY A 428 1.40 -19.71 1.34
CA GLY A 428 2.19 -20.81 0.78
C GLY A 428 1.42 -21.65 -0.26
N HIS A 429 0.10 -21.77 -0.08
CA HIS A 429 -0.78 -22.44 -1.04
C HIS A 429 -1.00 -21.60 -2.31
N PHE A 430 -1.14 -20.27 -2.19
CA PHE A 430 -1.26 -19.36 -3.34
C PHE A 430 0.04 -19.23 -4.13
N VAL A 431 1.18 -19.14 -3.45
CA VAL A 431 2.51 -19.20 -4.07
C VAL A 431 2.69 -20.55 -4.76
N SER A 432 2.31 -21.65 -4.12
CA SER A 432 2.37 -22.99 -4.75
C SER A 432 1.40 -23.14 -5.93
N LEU A 433 0.23 -22.50 -5.91
CA LEU A 433 -0.74 -22.53 -7.03
C LEU A 433 -0.21 -21.75 -8.22
N ALA A 434 0.33 -20.54 -8.00
CA ALA A 434 1.00 -19.74 -9.03
C ALA A 434 2.20 -20.48 -9.65
N ILE A 435 2.94 -21.25 -8.85
CA ILE A 435 4.02 -22.12 -9.32
C ILE A 435 3.48 -23.36 -10.07
N SER A 436 2.34 -23.93 -9.63
CA SER A 436 1.75 -25.10 -10.28
C SER A 436 1.14 -24.78 -11.65
N GLU A 437 0.61 -23.56 -11.84
CA GLU A 437 0.13 -23.08 -13.15
C GLU A 437 1.28 -22.87 -14.15
N GLN A 438 2.52 -22.61 -13.68
CA GLN A 438 3.71 -22.62 -14.53
C GLN A 438 4.09 -24.04 -14.97
N SER A 439 3.80 -25.06 -14.17
CA SER A 439 4.13 -26.46 -14.48
C SER A 439 3.14 -27.16 -15.41
N SER A 440 1.88 -26.72 -15.46
CA SER A 440 0.86 -27.28 -16.37
C SER A 440 0.96 -26.75 -17.81
N SER A 441 1.65 -25.62 -18.02
CA SER A 441 1.95 -25.06 -19.35
C SER A 441 3.16 -25.74 -20.04
N ALA A 442 3.91 -26.60 -19.35
CA ALA A 442 5.08 -27.30 -19.88
C ALA A 442 4.76 -28.71 -20.43
N CYS A 443 3.50 -29.14 -20.39
CA CYS A 443 3.03 -30.39 -20.95
C CYS A 443 1.79 -30.16 -21.84
N ALA A 444 1.97 -29.51 -22.98
CA ALA A 444 1.07 -29.63 -24.13
C ALA A 444 1.85 -29.37 -25.43
#